data_AF-A0A836KQQ7-F1
#
_entry.id   AF-A0A836KQQ7-F1
#
_cell.length_a   1.000
_cell.length_b   1.000
_cell.length_c   1.000
_cell.angle_alpha   90.00
_cell.angle_beta   90.00
_cell.angle_gamma   90.00
#
_symmetry.space_group_name_H-M   'P 1'
#
loop_
_entity.id
_entity.type
_entity.pdbx_description
1 polymer ?
#
loop_
_entity_poly.entity_id
_entity_poly.type
_entity_poly.pdbx_seq_one_letter_code
_entity_poly.pdbx_strand_id
1 'polypeptide(L)'
;MRRPGEGLSSAIHFTPKTTACAIMTSPDNIIAANVYARKPKCVRVPAGFNPYKLVACDMDGTLLNSNHTISDYTRTVLSQLLARGVHIIFATGRPFTDVYRIKRRLNIFAAANSIPTPGFQVITPVGASPTGRYPSGSLSNSYSSGFLSSPTSTCSGAGSQGTEKIIPRCFAITSNGACIYNEANERIYERTIDPRIVQELYTMFMDDPEVNINVFRGVDEADRQQQGYTNPSDQPDDKASEEWVCRYPSDLEAALYKESRFTFRVVSNLEKTFPVDHVSEIFFLCYNPEKGFLVEADINKRMKELTQELGLTTSVRVAPSAAHCLDIVPSDVSKASALQHVLDELDLTMEDCIAFGDGLNDVELLSSVGKGCIMENGSSRLKEKLPHLEVIGRNDDDAVARKLSEIFGIEEDGCVDHPLHSHP
;
A
#
# COMPACT_ATOMS: atom_id res chain seq x y z
N MET A 1 -46.32 -27.95 -52.57
CA MET A 1 -47.44 -27.12 -52.05
C MET A 1 -47.55 -27.39 -50.56
N ARG A 2 -47.71 -26.46 -49.60
CA ARG A 2 -47.60 -25.01 -49.45
C ARG A 2 -47.52 -24.80 -47.92
N ARG A 3 -46.82 -23.74 -47.48
CA ARG A 3 -46.66 -23.29 -46.08
C ARG A 3 -48.00 -22.86 -45.44
N PRO A 4 -47.99 -22.63 -44.11
CA PRO A 4 -48.22 -21.29 -43.55
C PRO A 4 -47.08 -20.91 -42.55
N GLY A 5 -46.52 -19.69 -42.38
CA GLY A 5 -46.98 -18.32 -42.67
C GLY A 5 -48.19 -17.96 -41.80
N GLU A 6 -48.19 -17.09 -40.79
CA GLU A 6 -47.36 -15.95 -40.41
C GLU A 6 -47.60 -15.66 -38.91
N GLY A 7 -46.66 -14.96 -38.27
CA GLY A 7 -46.82 -14.40 -36.92
C GLY A 7 -45.73 -13.36 -36.67
N LEU A 8 -45.95 -12.15 -37.19
CA LEU A 8 -45.05 -11.00 -37.06
C LEU A 8 -45.27 -10.24 -35.75
N SER A 9 -44.15 -9.97 -35.08
CA SER A 9 -43.77 -8.71 -34.43
C SER A 9 -44.56 -8.16 -33.24
N SER A 10 -43.94 -8.21 -32.07
CA SER A 10 -43.74 -7.01 -31.25
C SER A 10 -42.46 -7.13 -30.41
N ALA A 11 -41.43 -6.39 -30.78
CA ALA A 11 -40.21 -6.21 -30.00
C ALA A 11 -40.52 -5.38 -28.74
N ILE A 12 -40.17 -5.89 -27.56
CA ILE A 12 -40.21 -5.13 -26.30
C ILE A 12 -38.76 -4.78 -25.95
N HIS A 13 -38.41 -3.51 -26.15
CA HIS A 13 -37.22 -2.89 -25.59
C HIS A 13 -37.34 -2.83 -24.07
N PHE A 14 -36.43 -3.51 -23.36
CA PHE A 14 -36.20 -3.30 -21.93
C PHE A 14 -35.07 -2.28 -21.77
N THR A 15 -35.42 -1.04 -21.43
CA THR A 15 -34.50 -0.05 -20.86
C THR A 15 -34.47 -0.21 -19.34
N PRO A 16 -33.31 -0.30 -18.67
CA PRO A 16 -33.27 -0.25 -17.22
C PRO A 16 -33.45 1.20 -16.75
N LYS A 17 -34.51 1.45 -15.95
CA LYS A 17 -34.67 2.69 -15.19
C LYS A 17 -33.84 2.58 -13.91
N THR A 18 -32.83 3.43 -13.79
CA THR A 18 -32.05 3.68 -12.58
C THR A 18 -32.92 4.47 -11.59
N THR A 19 -33.25 3.88 -10.44
CA THR A 19 -33.87 4.61 -9.32
C THR A 19 -32.76 5.02 -8.37
N ALA A 20 -32.34 6.28 -8.44
CA ALA A 20 -31.45 6.91 -7.47
C ALA A 20 -32.21 7.11 -6.16
N CYS A 21 -31.71 6.54 -5.06
CA CYS A 21 -32.18 6.86 -3.72
C CYS A 21 -31.51 8.16 -3.27
N ALA A 22 -32.31 9.21 -3.07
CA ALA A 22 -31.84 10.52 -2.62
C ALA A 22 -31.55 10.48 -1.11
N ILE A 23 -30.26 10.56 -0.74
CA ILE A 23 -29.82 10.77 0.64
C ILE A 23 -29.81 12.28 0.90
N MET A 24 -30.54 12.71 1.94
CA MET A 24 -30.54 14.10 2.41
C MET A 24 -29.14 14.48 2.91
N THR A 25 -28.46 15.37 2.20
CA THR A 25 -27.11 15.85 2.52
C THR A 25 -27.14 16.99 3.53
N SER A 26 -26.48 16.82 4.69
CA SER A 26 -26.16 17.93 5.59
C SER A 26 -25.08 18.85 4.97
N PRO A 27 -25.01 20.13 5.37
CA PRO A 27 -24.07 21.11 4.80
C PRO A 27 -22.59 20.72 4.97
N ASP A 28 -22.26 19.94 6.00
CA ASP A 28 -20.89 19.52 6.29
C ASP A 28 -20.35 18.48 5.28
N ASN A 29 -21.23 17.69 4.65
CA ASN A 29 -20.85 16.73 3.61
C ASN A 29 -20.49 17.39 2.27
N ILE A 30 -20.91 18.65 2.06
CA ILE A 30 -20.61 19.39 0.83
C ILE A 30 -19.15 19.88 0.83
N ILE A 31 -18.54 20.07 2.01
CA ILE A 31 -17.14 20.49 2.11
C ILE A 31 -16.20 19.30 1.87
N ALA A 32 -16.51 18.11 2.42
CA ALA A 32 -15.74 16.89 2.17
C ALA A 32 -15.82 16.45 0.70
N ALA A 33 -17.00 16.47 0.07
CA ALA A 33 -17.17 16.11 -1.33
C ALA A 33 -16.46 17.06 -2.31
N ASN A 34 -16.32 18.35 -1.96
CA ASN A 34 -15.66 19.34 -2.82
C ASN A 34 -14.12 19.31 -2.76
N VAL A 35 -13.53 18.68 -1.73
CA VAL A 35 -12.07 18.43 -1.69
C VAL A 35 -11.69 17.28 -2.63
N TYR A 36 -12.54 16.25 -2.76
CA TYR A 36 -12.35 15.14 -3.71
C TYR A 36 -12.74 15.47 -5.16
N ALA A 37 -13.54 16.52 -5.40
CA ALA A 37 -14.01 16.89 -6.74
C ALA A 37 -13.03 17.78 -7.56
N ARG A 38 -11.89 18.18 -6.99
CA ARG A 38 -10.85 18.92 -7.72
C ARG A 38 -9.67 18.00 -7.98
N LYS A 39 -9.48 17.58 -9.24
CA LYS A 39 -8.27 16.88 -9.71
C LYS A 39 -7.02 17.63 -9.19
N PRO A 40 -6.24 17.08 -8.24
CA PRO A 40 -5.13 17.80 -7.64
C PRO A 40 -3.96 17.82 -8.62
N LYS A 41 -3.85 18.91 -9.40
CA LYS A 41 -2.59 19.27 -10.07
C LYS A 41 -1.64 19.83 -9.01
N CYS A 42 -0.60 19.10 -8.61
CA CYS A 42 0.73 19.70 -8.37
C CYS A 42 1.77 18.62 -7.97
N VAL A 43 2.54 18.12 -8.94
CA VAL A 43 3.95 17.81 -8.68
C VAL A 43 4.77 18.76 -9.52
N ARG A 44 5.42 19.72 -8.86
CA ARG A 44 6.42 20.59 -9.49
C ARG A 44 7.79 20.18 -8.98
N VAL A 45 8.37 19.18 -9.63
CA VAL A 45 9.83 19.10 -9.67
C VAL A 45 10.30 20.28 -10.52
N PRO A 46 11.20 21.16 -10.03
CA PRO A 46 11.68 22.29 -10.81
C PRO A 46 12.17 21.82 -12.19
N ALA A 47 11.73 22.51 -13.25
CA ALA A 47 12.14 22.18 -14.60
C ALA A 47 13.67 22.35 -14.72
N GLY A 48 14.39 21.24 -14.91
CA GLY A 48 15.83 21.28 -15.24
C GLY A 48 16.66 20.04 -14.95
N PHE A 49 16.33 19.19 -13.96
CA PHE A 49 17.25 18.10 -13.58
C PHE A 49 16.63 16.74 -13.20
N ASN A 50 15.34 16.64 -12.91
CA ASN A 50 14.74 15.35 -12.54
C ASN A 50 13.32 15.19 -13.13
N PRO A 51 13.05 14.15 -13.94
CA PRO A 51 11.75 13.90 -14.54
C PRO A 51 10.75 13.21 -13.60
N TYR A 52 11.19 12.60 -12.50
CA TYR A 52 10.35 11.71 -11.69
C TYR A 52 9.53 12.47 -10.64
N LYS A 53 8.23 12.20 -10.60
CA LYS A 53 7.23 12.79 -9.71
C LYS A 53 6.75 11.82 -8.63
N LEU A 54 7.04 10.54 -8.79
CA LEU A 54 6.62 9.47 -7.90
C LEU A 54 7.76 8.48 -7.67
N VAL A 55 7.90 8.04 -6.41
CA VAL A 55 8.80 6.97 -6.00
C VAL A 55 7.97 5.77 -5.58
N ALA A 56 8.14 4.63 -6.26
CA ALA A 56 7.55 3.35 -5.87
C ALA A 56 8.63 2.42 -5.33
N CYS A 57 8.55 2.05 -4.05
CA CYS A 57 9.62 1.30 -3.41
C CYS A 57 9.09 0.01 -2.81
N ASP A 58 9.73 -1.10 -3.14
CA ASP A 58 9.58 -2.31 -2.34
C ASP A 58 10.10 -2.11 -0.90
N MET A 59 9.67 -2.97 0.02
CA MET A 59 9.99 -2.89 1.44
C MET A 59 11.13 -3.84 1.84
N ASP A 60 10.90 -5.14 1.89
CA ASP A 60 11.89 -6.12 2.37
C ASP A 60 13.06 -6.25 1.41
N GLY A 61 14.30 -6.20 1.90
CA GLY A 61 15.46 -6.28 1.01
C GLY A 61 15.66 -5.04 0.13
N THR A 62 14.78 -4.04 0.24
CA THR A 62 14.83 -2.81 -0.56
C THR A 62 14.90 -1.56 0.32
N LEU A 63 13.77 -1.15 0.92
CA LEU A 63 13.71 0.02 1.80
C LEU A 63 14.02 -0.32 3.27
N LEU A 64 13.65 -1.53 3.70
CA LEU A 64 13.95 -2.06 5.02
C LEU A 64 15.36 -2.66 5.03
N ASN A 65 16.13 -2.35 6.06
CA ASN A 65 17.39 -3.04 6.33
C ASN A 65 17.16 -4.49 6.80
N SER A 66 18.24 -5.25 6.99
CA SER A 66 18.21 -6.63 7.49
C SER A 66 17.56 -6.81 8.86
N ASN A 67 17.39 -5.74 9.64
CA ASN A 67 16.63 -5.74 10.90
C ASN A 67 15.14 -5.39 10.70
N HIS A 68 14.66 -5.34 9.45
CA HIS A 68 13.30 -4.92 9.08
C HIS A 68 12.92 -3.52 9.60
N THR A 69 13.89 -2.61 9.66
CA THR A 69 13.71 -1.22 10.09
C THR A 69 14.13 -0.24 9.00
N ILE A 70 13.70 1.02 9.14
CA ILE A 70 14.10 2.13 8.25
C ILE A 70 14.96 3.08 9.06
N SER A 71 16.12 3.47 8.52
CA SER A 71 17.04 4.38 9.18
C SER A 71 16.47 5.81 9.27
N ASP A 72 17.02 6.61 10.18
CA ASP A 72 16.70 8.04 10.28
C ASP A 72 17.11 8.81 9.02
N TYR A 73 18.19 8.39 8.36
CA TYR A 73 18.62 8.97 7.07
C TYR A 73 17.57 8.73 5.99
N THR A 74 17.14 7.48 5.81
CA THR A 74 16.10 7.12 4.83
C THR A 74 14.79 7.85 5.14
N ARG A 75 14.37 7.90 6.41
CA ARG A 75 13.20 8.69 6.82
C ARG A 75 13.33 10.17 6.45
N THR A 76 14.51 10.76 6.64
CA THR A 76 14.78 12.17 6.33
C THR A 76 14.63 12.44 4.84
N VAL A 77 15.24 11.59 4.00
CA VAL A 77 15.13 11.68 2.53
C VAL A 77 13.68 11.55 2.07
N LEU A 78 12.94 10.55 2.54
CA LEU A 78 11.52 10.40 2.19
C LEU A 78 10.68 11.62 2.60
N SER A 79 10.94 12.19 3.78
CA SER A 79 10.24 13.39 4.26
C SER A 79 10.55 14.62 3.39
N GLN A 80 11.81 14.76 2.98
CA GLN A 80 12.27 15.82 2.08
C GLN A 80 11.69 15.70 0.67
N LEU A 81 11.45 14.48 0.18
CA LEU A 81 10.73 14.23 -1.08
C LEU A 81 9.27 14.66 -0.99
N LEU A 82 8.55 14.26 0.07
CA LEU A 82 7.17 14.73 0.30
C LEU A 82 7.12 16.26 0.40
N ALA A 83 8.06 16.90 1.09
CA ALA A 83 8.13 18.35 1.19
C ALA A 83 8.33 19.05 -0.17
N ARG A 84 8.95 18.35 -1.13
CA ARG A 84 9.12 18.79 -2.52
C ARG A 84 7.94 18.40 -3.43
N GLY A 85 6.89 17.77 -2.88
CA GLY A 85 5.69 17.37 -3.61
C GLY A 85 5.78 16.03 -4.33
N VAL A 86 6.85 15.26 -4.12
CA VAL A 86 7.02 13.94 -4.72
C VAL A 86 6.08 12.95 -4.02
N HIS A 87 5.38 12.12 -4.79
CA HIS A 87 4.54 11.05 -4.25
C HIS A 87 5.37 9.84 -3.85
N ILE A 88 4.94 9.13 -2.81
CA ILE A 88 5.60 7.90 -2.35
C ILE A 88 4.61 6.75 -2.40
N ILE A 89 5.04 5.59 -2.87
CA ILE A 89 4.30 4.33 -2.80
C ILE A 89 5.20 3.29 -2.14
N PHE A 90 4.70 2.66 -1.08
CA PHE A 90 5.27 1.42 -0.57
C PHE A 90 4.61 0.25 -1.30
N ALA A 91 5.37 -0.56 -2.03
CA ALA A 91 4.85 -1.63 -2.89
C ALA A 91 5.38 -3.00 -2.46
N THR A 92 4.58 -3.79 -1.75
CA THR A 92 5.07 -4.95 -0.99
C THR A 92 4.13 -6.15 -1.06
N GLY A 93 4.66 -7.35 -0.76
CA GLY A 93 3.87 -8.55 -0.48
C GLY A 93 3.25 -8.56 0.93
N ARG A 94 3.69 -7.66 1.82
CA ARG A 94 3.14 -7.54 3.18
C ARG A 94 1.66 -7.19 3.16
N PRO A 95 0.88 -7.64 4.17
CA PRO A 95 -0.47 -7.17 4.39
C PRO A 95 -0.47 -5.73 4.94
N PHE A 96 -1.54 -5.00 4.73
CA PHE A 96 -1.67 -3.59 5.06
C PHE A 96 -1.52 -3.29 6.54
N THR A 97 -2.07 -4.12 7.42
CA THR A 97 -1.98 -3.95 8.87
C THR A 97 -0.52 -3.91 9.36
N ASP A 98 0.36 -4.66 8.70
CA ASP A 98 1.81 -4.62 8.94
C ASP A 98 2.44 -3.33 8.38
N VAL A 99 2.16 -3.01 7.12
CA VAL A 99 2.64 -1.77 6.46
C VAL A 99 2.19 -0.52 7.21
N TYR A 100 0.96 -0.49 7.73
CA TYR A 100 0.40 0.61 8.49
C TYR A 100 1.23 0.91 9.73
N ARG A 101 1.68 -0.12 10.46
CA ARG A 101 2.52 0.03 11.65
C ARG A 101 3.87 0.64 11.31
N ILE A 102 4.46 0.25 10.18
CA ILE A 102 5.70 0.83 9.68
C ILE A 102 5.48 2.29 9.26
N LYS A 103 4.44 2.59 8.45
CA LYS A 103 4.05 3.95 8.04
C LYS A 103 3.84 4.88 9.24
N ARG A 104 3.15 4.40 10.28
CA ARG A 104 2.88 5.17 11.51
C ARG A 104 4.16 5.48 12.29
N ARG A 105 5.10 4.55 12.39
CA ARG A 105 6.41 4.78 13.04
C ARG A 105 7.29 5.74 12.24
N LEU A 106 7.26 5.62 10.90
CA LEU A 106 8.00 6.49 9.98
C LEU A 106 7.59 7.96 10.12
N ASN A 107 6.30 8.25 10.24
CA ASN A 107 5.73 9.59 10.46
C ASN A 107 6.26 10.67 9.46
N ILE A 108 6.47 10.27 8.20
CA ILE A 108 7.11 11.09 7.16
C ILE A 108 6.32 12.35 6.78
N PHE A 109 4.99 12.35 6.91
CA PHE A 109 4.18 13.56 6.68
C PHE A 109 4.39 14.63 7.75
N ALA A 110 4.44 14.24 9.03
CA ALA A 110 4.68 15.20 10.11
C ALA A 110 6.11 15.77 10.02
N ALA A 111 7.08 14.94 9.65
CA ALA A 111 8.43 15.39 9.37
C ALA A 111 8.48 16.34 8.17
N ALA A 112 7.79 16.01 7.06
CA ALA A 112 7.73 16.85 5.86
C ALA A 112 7.14 18.25 6.12
N ASN A 113 6.07 18.36 6.93
CA ASN A 113 5.48 19.64 7.31
C ASN A 113 6.43 20.55 8.10
N SER A 114 7.47 19.98 8.72
CA SER A 114 8.45 20.71 9.52
C SER A 114 9.63 21.24 8.68
N ILE A 115 9.71 20.87 7.39
CA ILE A 115 10.79 21.27 6.49
C ILE A 115 10.47 22.63 5.87
N PRO A 116 11.33 23.66 6.03
CA PRO A 116 11.12 24.96 5.40
C PRO A 116 11.07 24.87 3.88
N THR A 117 9.98 25.33 3.27
CA THR A 117 9.76 25.34 1.82
C THR A 117 9.38 26.75 1.35
N PRO A 118 10.37 27.64 1.09
CA PRO A 118 10.10 29.04 0.75
C PRO A 118 9.13 29.19 -0.43
N GLY A 119 8.03 29.92 -0.23
CA GLY A 119 6.99 30.14 -1.25
C GLY A 119 5.91 29.06 -1.33
N PHE A 120 6.08 27.94 -0.62
CA PHE A 120 5.15 26.81 -0.64
C PHE A 120 4.66 26.43 0.75
N GLN A 121 3.51 25.78 0.79
CA GLN A 121 2.97 25.15 1.98
C GLN A 121 2.69 23.68 1.66
N VAL A 122 3.42 22.79 2.32
CA VAL A 122 3.15 21.35 2.30
C VAL A 122 1.87 21.11 3.10
N ILE A 123 0.89 20.47 2.48
CA ILE A 123 -0.37 20.10 3.12
C ILE A 123 -0.40 18.59 3.20
N THR A 124 -0.47 18.08 4.43
CA THR A 124 -0.83 16.68 4.65
C THR A 124 -2.27 16.45 4.18
N PRO A 125 -2.52 15.47 3.30
CA PRO A 125 -3.87 15.23 2.76
C PRO A 125 -4.91 14.87 3.84
N VAL A 126 -4.46 14.41 5.01
CA VAL A 126 -5.32 14.09 6.15
C VAL A 126 -5.35 15.27 7.13
N GLY A 127 -6.46 16.01 7.12
CA GLY A 127 -6.78 17.02 8.13
C GLY A 127 -7.31 16.39 9.42
N ALA A 128 -6.72 16.82 10.54
CA ALA A 128 -7.00 16.51 11.95
C ALA A 128 -6.47 15.17 12.49
N SER A 129 -5.37 15.25 13.26
CA SER A 129 -5.02 14.24 14.27
C SER A 129 -6.23 13.93 15.17
N PRO A 130 -6.38 12.69 15.65
CA PRO A 130 -7.32 12.40 16.73
C PRO A 130 -6.77 13.03 18.01
N THR A 131 -7.23 14.23 18.36
CA THR A 131 -7.08 14.72 19.73
C THR A 131 -7.97 13.87 20.62
N GLY A 132 -7.43 12.76 21.12
CA GLY A 132 -8.02 12.03 22.23
C GLY A 132 -8.01 12.91 23.48
N ARG A 133 -9.11 13.60 23.77
CA ARG A 133 -9.47 13.97 25.15
C ARG A 133 -10.51 12.98 25.64
N TYR A 134 -10.05 11.98 26.38
CA TYR A 134 -10.93 11.25 27.29
C TYR A 134 -11.37 12.20 28.40
N PRO A 135 -12.67 12.26 28.75
CA PRO A 135 -13.09 12.92 29.98
C PRO A 135 -12.88 11.97 31.16
N SER A 136 -11.83 12.21 31.95
CA SER A 136 -11.78 11.72 33.34
C SER A 136 -12.69 12.60 34.18
N GLY A 137 -13.59 11.98 34.94
CA GLY A 137 -14.56 12.64 35.80
C GLY A 137 -13.95 13.42 36.98
N SER A 138 -14.76 14.37 37.44
CA SER A 138 -14.76 15.09 38.73
C SER A 138 -13.50 15.82 39.18
N LEU A 139 -13.59 17.15 39.24
CA LEU A 139 -13.48 17.91 40.49
C LEU A 139 -14.02 19.33 40.31
N SER A 140 -14.43 19.89 41.45
CA SER A 140 -15.32 21.01 41.70
C SER A 140 -14.81 22.42 41.37
N ASN A 141 -15.78 23.31 41.12
CA ASN A 141 -15.87 24.72 41.52
C ASN A 141 -14.83 25.77 41.05
N SER A 142 -15.39 26.76 40.34
CA SER A 142 -15.46 28.19 40.72
C SER A 142 -14.62 29.25 39.98
N TYR A 143 -15.31 30.38 39.70
CA TYR A 143 -14.86 31.73 39.27
C TYR A 143 -14.30 31.87 37.84
N SER A 144 -14.44 32.99 37.11
CA SER A 144 -15.37 34.12 37.04
C SER A 144 -15.00 34.90 35.75
N SER A 145 -16.02 35.52 35.15
CA SER A 145 -16.04 36.66 34.20
C SER A 145 -14.73 37.38 33.79
N GLY A 146 -14.62 37.71 32.50
CA GLY A 146 -13.73 38.77 32.01
C GLY A 146 -13.87 39.07 30.51
N PHE A 147 -14.81 39.95 30.15
CA PHE A 147 -14.86 40.66 28.86
C PHE A 147 -13.65 41.59 28.71
N LEU A 148 -13.12 41.77 27.50
CA LEU A 148 -12.76 43.11 26.97
C LEU A 148 -12.43 43.08 25.46
N SER A 149 -12.90 44.15 24.82
CA SER A 149 -13.01 44.44 23.39
C SER A 149 -11.78 45.10 22.75
N SER A 150 -11.74 45.00 21.42
CA SER A 150 -10.88 45.55 20.35
C SER A 150 -10.30 46.98 20.54
N PRO A 151 -9.31 47.42 19.70
CA PRO A 151 -9.69 47.98 18.40
C PRO A 151 -8.73 47.73 17.21
N THR A 152 -9.31 47.93 16.03
CA THR A 152 -8.78 47.95 14.67
C THR A 152 -7.62 48.92 14.42
N SER A 153 -6.65 48.51 13.58
CA SER A 153 -5.93 49.42 12.68
C SER A 153 -5.70 48.76 11.32
N THR A 154 -6.18 49.41 10.27
CA THR A 154 -5.95 49.10 8.85
C THR A 154 -4.88 50.04 8.33
N CYS A 155 -3.83 49.50 7.68
CA CYS A 155 -3.03 50.20 6.67
C CYS A 155 -2.36 49.19 5.71
N SER A 156 -2.91 49.13 4.49
CA SER A 156 -2.21 49.08 3.20
C SER A 156 -1.10 48.05 2.93
N GLY A 157 -1.43 47.09 2.05
CA GLY A 157 -0.77 47.02 0.74
C GLY A 157 0.59 46.32 0.66
N ALA A 158 0.63 45.03 0.96
CA ALA A 158 1.52 44.10 0.27
C ALA A 158 0.63 43.01 -0.33
N GLY A 159 0.64 42.86 -1.65
CA GLY A 159 -0.07 41.75 -2.29
C GLY A 159 0.45 40.45 -1.67
N SER A 160 -0.40 39.73 -0.93
CA SER A 160 -0.08 38.38 -0.52
C SER A 160 0.02 37.56 -1.80
N GLN A 161 1.23 37.36 -2.31
CA GLN A 161 1.46 36.22 -3.18
C GLN A 161 1.02 35.02 -2.36
N GLY A 162 -0.13 34.44 -2.72
CA GLY A 162 -0.69 33.32 -1.97
C GLY A 162 0.33 32.19 -1.98
N THR A 163 0.73 31.73 -0.79
CA THR A 163 1.61 30.58 -0.64
C THR A 163 1.02 29.41 -1.43
N GLU A 164 1.77 28.90 -2.41
CA GLU A 164 1.30 27.81 -3.26
C GLU A 164 1.22 26.52 -2.44
N LYS A 165 0.14 25.75 -2.59
CA LYS A 165 -0.13 24.56 -1.78
C LYS A 165 0.32 23.30 -2.51
N ILE A 166 1.12 22.48 -1.86
CA ILE A 166 1.57 21.18 -2.37
C ILE A 166 0.92 20.07 -1.53
N ILE A 167 0.33 19.08 -2.20
CA ILE A 167 -0.37 17.97 -1.54
C ILE A 167 0.30 16.66 -1.97
N PRO A 168 1.46 16.30 -1.39
CA PRO A 168 2.09 15.02 -1.68
C PRO A 168 1.19 13.88 -1.17
N ARG A 169 1.28 12.71 -1.82
CA ARG A 169 0.44 11.55 -1.51
C ARG A 169 1.32 10.37 -1.13
N CYS A 170 0.79 9.48 -0.29
CA CYS A 170 1.51 8.29 0.16
C CYS A 170 0.59 7.07 0.17
N PHE A 171 0.73 6.22 -0.85
CA PHE A 171 -0.05 5.00 -1.00
C PHE A 171 0.71 3.78 -0.47
N ALA A 172 -0.03 2.73 -0.14
CA ALA A 172 0.51 1.40 0.07
C ALA A 172 -0.14 0.45 -0.94
N ILE A 173 0.67 -0.19 -1.76
CA ILE A 173 0.32 -1.35 -2.57
C ILE A 173 0.74 -2.59 -1.77
N THR A 174 -0.21 -3.44 -1.43
CA THR A 174 -0.01 -4.61 -0.55
C THR A 174 -0.42 -5.89 -1.26
N SER A 175 -0.08 -7.04 -0.67
CA SER A 175 -0.41 -8.37 -1.22
C SER A 175 -0.02 -8.48 -2.70
N ASN A 176 1.22 -8.06 -3.00
CA ASN A 176 1.84 -8.07 -4.32
C ASN A 176 1.05 -7.31 -5.42
N GLY A 177 0.18 -6.37 -5.04
CA GLY A 177 -0.66 -5.60 -5.97
C GLY A 177 -2.16 -5.80 -5.77
N ALA A 178 -2.59 -6.79 -4.98
CA ALA A 178 -4.00 -7.11 -4.87
C ALA A 178 -4.81 -6.01 -4.16
N CYS A 179 -4.17 -5.22 -3.30
CA CYS A 179 -4.84 -4.15 -2.57
C CYS A 179 -4.07 -2.83 -2.68
N ILE A 180 -4.81 -1.70 -2.67
CA ILE A 180 -4.24 -0.34 -2.60
C ILE A 180 -4.91 0.42 -1.47
N TYR A 181 -4.08 1.07 -0.65
CA TYR A 181 -4.51 1.91 0.46
C TYR A 181 -3.97 3.34 0.31
N ASN A 182 -4.82 4.33 0.54
CA ASN A 182 -4.43 5.74 0.49
C ASN A 182 -3.73 6.20 1.79
N GLU A 183 -3.33 7.48 1.85
CA GLU A 183 -2.72 8.07 3.04
C GLU A 183 -3.67 8.19 4.25
N ALA A 184 -4.98 8.11 4.01
CA ALA A 184 -6.01 8.07 5.05
C ALA A 184 -6.24 6.65 5.59
N ASN A 185 -5.45 5.66 5.13
CA ASN A 185 -5.52 4.24 5.47
C ASN A 185 -6.83 3.56 5.03
N GLU A 186 -7.48 4.10 4.00
CA GLU A 186 -8.67 3.53 3.40
C GLU A 186 -8.26 2.64 2.22
N ARG A 187 -8.85 1.45 2.14
CA ARG A 187 -8.67 0.55 1.00
C ARG A 187 -9.47 1.10 -0.18
N ILE A 188 -8.77 1.58 -1.21
CA ILE A 188 -9.38 2.18 -2.41
C ILE A 188 -9.45 1.21 -3.59
N TYR A 189 -8.77 0.06 -3.49
CA TYR A 189 -8.74 -0.99 -4.50
C TYR A 189 -8.55 -2.35 -3.84
N GLU A 190 -9.24 -3.36 -4.35
CA GLU A 190 -9.11 -4.76 -3.96
C GLU A 190 -9.35 -5.66 -5.18
N ARG A 191 -8.47 -6.63 -5.37
CA ARG A 191 -8.63 -7.78 -6.26
C ARG A 191 -8.51 -9.04 -5.43
N THR A 192 -9.46 -9.94 -5.64
CA THR A 192 -9.55 -11.19 -4.88
C THR A 192 -9.39 -12.37 -5.81
N ILE A 193 -8.95 -13.49 -5.24
CA ILE A 193 -8.91 -14.78 -5.93
C ILE A 193 -10.35 -15.30 -6.07
N ASP A 194 -10.67 -15.95 -7.20
CA ASP A 194 -11.99 -16.58 -7.39
C ASP A 194 -12.25 -17.59 -6.25
N PRO A 195 -13.39 -17.50 -5.54
CA PRO A 195 -13.68 -18.37 -4.39
C PRO A 195 -13.54 -19.87 -4.66
N ARG A 196 -13.77 -20.32 -5.90
CA ARG A 196 -13.60 -21.73 -6.28
C ARG A 196 -12.13 -22.12 -6.39
N ILE A 197 -11.27 -21.20 -6.83
CA ILE A 197 -9.83 -21.38 -6.83
C ILE A 197 -9.30 -21.37 -5.39
N VAL A 198 -9.77 -20.45 -4.54
CA VAL A 198 -9.42 -20.41 -3.12
C VAL A 198 -9.74 -21.75 -2.45
N GLN A 199 -10.94 -22.28 -2.67
CA GLN A 199 -11.36 -23.56 -2.11
C GLN A 199 -10.45 -24.72 -2.54
N GLU A 200 -10.01 -24.75 -3.81
CA GLU A 200 -9.04 -25.74 -4.28
C GLU A 200 -7.70 -25.57 -3.56
N LEU A 201 -7.14 -24.36 -3.55
CA LEU A 201 -5.85 -24.05 -2.92
C LEU A 201 -5.84 -24.41 -1.42
N TYR A 202 -6.94 -24.20 -0.70
CA TYR A 202 -7.09 -24.59 0.70
C TYR A 202 -6.91 -26.08 0.94
N THR A 203 -7.26 -26.92 -0.05
CA THR A 203 -7.12 -28.37 0.03
C THR A 203 -5.78 -28.88 -0.50
N MET A 204 -5.02 -28.05 -1.22
CA MET A 204 -3.69 -28.44 -1.68
C MET A 204 -2.74 -28.64 -0.49
N PHE A 205 -1.92 -29.69 -0.60
CA PHE A 205 -0.84 -30.03 0.34
C PHE A 205 -1.27 -30.15 1.81
N MET A 206 -2.54 -30.49 2.11
CA MET A 206 -3.00 -30.67 3.50
C MET A 206 -2.24 -31.75 4.26
N ASP A 207 -1.80 -32.79 3.54
CA ASP A 207 -1.09 -33.93 4.11
C ASP A 207 0.44 -33.83 4.00
N ASP A 208 0.99 -32.73 3.43
CA ASP A 208 2.43 -32.51 3.36
C ASP A 208 2.91 -31.68 4.56
N PRO A 209 3.70 -32.27 5.49
CA PRO A 209 4.19 -31.55 6.66
C PRO A 209 5.25 -30.48 6.34
N GLU A 210 5.79 -30.46 5.12
CA GLU A 210 6.82 -29.50 4.68
C GLU A 210 6.24 -28.30 3.93
N VAL A 211 4.92 -28.25 3.73
CA VAL A 211 4.22 -27.18 3.00
C VAL A 211 3.04 -26.67 3.81
N ASN A 212 3.12 -25.42 4.26
CA ASN A 212 2.06 -24.81 5.05
C ASN A 212 1.38 -23.68 4.25
N ILE A 213 0.05 -23.67 4.27
CA ILE A 213 -0.73 -22.61 3.63
C ILE A 213 -0.95 -21.46 4.60
N ASN A 214 -0.84 -20.25 4.04
CA ASN A 214 -1.11 -19.00 4.68
C ASN A 214 -2.05 -18.17 3.79
N VAL A 215 -2.90 -17.37 4.40
CA VAL A 215 -3.95 -16.63 3.70
C VAL A 215 -4.00 -15.21 4.24
N PHE A 216 -3.97 -14.24 3.33
CA PHE A 216 -4.40 -12.86 3.60
C PHE A 216 -5.82 -12.66 3.08
N ARG A 217 -6.70 -12.24 4.00
CA ARG A 217 -8.10 -11.96 3.71
C ARG A 217 -8.46 -10.56 4.19
N GLY A 218 -9.13 -9.80 3.33
CA GLY A 218 -9.72 -8.52 3.69
C GLY A 218 -10.84 -8.70 4.72
N VAL A 219 -10.85 -7.84 5.74
CA VAL A 219 -11.86 -7.87 6.80
C VAL A 219 -12.71 -6.61 6.68
N ASP A 220 -14.01 -6.79 6.46
CA ASP A 220 -14.96 -5.70 6.43
C ASP A 220 -15.63 -5.45 7.80
N GLU A 221 -16.48 -4.43 7.85
CA GLU A 221 -17.20 -4.07 9.07
C GLU A 221 -18.20 -5.16 9.51
N ALA A 222 -18.77 -5.91 8.55
CA ALA A 222 -19.70 -6.99 8.86
C ALA A 222 -18.97 -8.17 9.51
N ASP A 223 -17.78 -8.53 9.02
CA ASP A 223 -16.90 -9.53 9.62
C ASP A 223 -16.52 -9.17 11.06
N ARG A 224 -16.15 -7.91 11.31
CA ARG A 224 -15.78 -7.42 12.67
C ARG A 224 -16.93 -7.50 13.67
N GLN A 225 -18.16 -7.43 13.19
CA GLN A 225 -19.37 -7.51 14.01
C GLN A 225 -19.82 -8.95 14.27
N GLN A 226 -19.21 -9.94 13.61
CA GLN A 226 -19.54 -11.35 13.86
C GLN A 226 -19.16 -11.76 15.27
N GLN A 227 -20.05 -12.53 15.92
CA GLN A 227 -19.82 -13.01 17.27
C GLN A 227 -18.60 -13.94 17.32
N GLY A 228 -17.60 -13.57 18.12
CA GLY A 228 -16.38 -14.36 18.29
C GLY A 228 -15.27 -14.03 17.28
N TYR A 229 -15.46 -13.05 16.39
CA TYR A 229 -14.38 -12.51 15.59
C TYR A 229 -13.27 -11.97 16.50
N THR A 230 -12.03 -12.39 16.22
CA THR A 230 -10.82 -11.83 16.84
C THR A 230 -9.76 -11.74 15.76
N ASN A 231 -9.11 -10.59 15.61
CA ASN A 231 -7.89 -10.47 14.83
C ASN A 231 -6.84 -9.78 15.71
N PRO A 232 -5.81 -10.51 16.18
CA PRO A 232 -4.80 -9.96 17.08
C PRO A 232 -4.00 -8.82 16.44
N SER A 233 -4.08 -8.68 15.12
CA SER A 233 -3.39 -7.63 14.38
C SER A 233 -4.18 -6.33 14.25
N ASP A 234 -5.49 -6.32 14.50
CA ASP A 234 -6.32 -5.12 14.41
C ASP A 234 -5.86 -4.04 15.39
N GLN A 235 -5.94 -2.77 14.96
CA GLN A 235 -5.79 -1.60 15.79
C GLN A 235 -7.12 -0.87 15.97
N PRO A 236 -7.33 -0.15 17.10
CA PRO A 236 -8.58 0.57 17.37
C PRO A 236 -8.98 1.60 16.30
N ASP A 237 -8.01 2.10 15.53
CA ASP A 237 -8.17 3.13 14.50
C ASP A 237 -8.11 2.60 13.06
N ASP A 238 -8.09 1.27 12.86
CA ASP A 238 -8.03 0.67 11.53
C ASP A 238 -9.33 0.88 10.75
N LYS A 239 -9.28 1.75 9.74
CA LYS A 239 -10.38 1.94 8.77
C LYS A 239 -10.53 0.78 7.78
N ALA A 240 -9.46 0.02 7.58
CA ALA A 240 -9.44 -1.19 6.77
C ALA A 240 -8.44 -2.16 7.42
N SER A 241 -8.78 -3.45 7.45
CA SER A 241 -7.93 -4.48 8.03
C SER A 241 -7.81 -5.68 7.09
N GLU A 242 -6.72 -6.41 7.27
CA GLU A 242 -6.48 -7.72 6.69
C GLU A 242 -6.15 -8.68 7.84
N GLU A 243 -6.73 -9.87 7.78
CA GLU A 243 -6.38 -10.97 8.68
C GLU A 243 -5.38 -11.89 7.99
N TRP A 244 -4.43 -12.38 8.79
CA TRP A 244 -3.52 -13.45 8.40
C TRP A 244 -3.90 -14.72 9.14
N VAL A 245 -4.24 -15.76 8.38
CA VAL A 245 -4.45 -17.10 8.93
C VAL A 245 -3.49 -18.11 8.32
N CYS A 246 -3.13 -19.12 9.10
CA CYS A 246 -2.36 -20.26 8.64
C CYS A 246 -2.98 -21.57 9.14
N ARG A 247 -2.66 -22.68 8.46
CA ARG A 247 -3.18 -24.01 8.83
C ARG A 247 -2.53 -24.53 10.11
N TYR A 248 -1.21 -24.39 10.20
CA TYR A 248 -0.40 -24.84 11.32
C TYR A 248 0.52 -23.74 11.84
N PRO A 249 0.77 -23.66 13.15
CA PRO A 249 1.77 -22.75 13.68
C PRO A 249 3.17 -23.22 13.27
N SER A 250 4.07 -22.28 12.98
CA SER A 250 5.49 -22.57 12.80
C SER A 250 6.35 -21.35 13.12
N ASP A 251 7.63 -21.61 13.44
CA ASP A 251 8.62 -20.59 13.74
C ASP A 251 8.93 -19.71 12.52
N LEU A 252 8.76 -20.24 11.29
CA LEU A 252 8.98 -19.46 10.07
C LEU A 252 7.93 -18.35 9.93
N GLU A 253 6.64 -18.68 10.10
CA GLU A 253 5.54 -17.73 10.17
C GLU A 253 5.72 -16.76 11.33
N ALA A 254 6.12 -17.25 12.51
CA ALA A 254 6.32 -16.38 13.68
C ALA A 254 7.52 -15.43 13.54
N ALA A 255 8.50 -15.79 12.72
CA ALA A 255 9.62 -14.93 12.39
C ALA A 255 9.25 -13.85 11.36
N LEU A 256 8.35 -14.17 10.42
CA LEU A 256 7.81 -13.19 9.47
C LEU A 256 7.11 -12.07 10.23
N TYR A 257 7.53 -10.84 9.95
CA TYR A 257 6.91 -9.62 10.49
C TYR A 257 6.99 -9.48 12.03
N LYS A 258 7.85 -10.24 12.70
CA LYS A 258 8.07 -10.18 14.15
C LYS A 258 8.28 -8.75 14.67
N GLU A 259 9.03 -7.93 13.93
CA GLU A 259 9.36 -6.55 14.32
C GLU A 259 8.17 -5.58 14.31
N SER A 260 7.16 -5.86 13.49
CA SER A 260 5.92 -5.08 13.49
C SER A 260 4.89 -5.60 14.48
N ARG A 261 5.13 -6.77 15.09
CA ARG A 261 4.19 -7.51 15.95
C ARG A 261 2.90 -7.91 15.21
N PHE A 262 2.93 -7.93 13.88
CA PHE A 262 1.82 -8.49 13.12
C PHE A 262 1.78 -10.00 13.38
N THR A 263 0.61 -10.54 13.69
CA THR A 263 0.47 -11.94 14.12
C THR A 263 -0.62 -12.64 13.34
N PHE A 264 -0.39 -13.91 13.05
CA PHE A 264 -1.37 -14.78 12.41
C PHE A 264 -2.28 -15.48 13.43
N ARG A 265 -3.40 -16.00 12.93
CA ARG A 265 -4.24 -16.97 13.64
C ARG A 265 -4.07 -18.36 13.04
N VAL A 266 -4.05 -19.36 13.89
CA VAL A 266 -4.11 -20.75 13.45
C VAL A 266 -5.57 -21.15 13.28
N VAL A 267 -5.93 -21.60 12.08
CA VAL A 267 -7.28 -22.12 11.78
C VAL A 267 -7.15 -23.57 11.32
N SER A 268 -7.37 -24.49 12.25
CA SER A 268 -7.39 -25.93 11.94
C SER A 268 -8.58 -26.25 11.04
N ASN A 269 -8.37 -27.03 9.97
CA ASN A 269 -9.37 -27.35 8.96
C ASN A 269 -9.94 -26.10 8.24
N LEU A 270 -9.07 -25.12 7.92
CA LEU A 270 -9.47 -23.90 7.22
C LEU A 270 -10.21 -24.19 5.91
N GLU A 271 -9.89 -25.30 5.24
CA GLU A 271 -10.55 -25.74 4.00
C GLU A 271 -12.05 -26.04 4.16
N LYS A 272 -12.52 -26.25 5.40
CA LYS A 272 -13.94 -26.50 5.71
C LYS A 272 -14.62 -25.33 6.41
N THR A 273 -13.84 -24.50 7.08
CA THR A 273 -14.35 -23.57 8.10
C THR A 273 -14.02 -22.11 7.84
N PHE A 274 -12.99 -21.84 7.04
CA PHE A 274 -12.55 -20.47 6.78
C PHE A 274 -13.21 -19.92 5.51
N PRO A 275 -13.65 -18.64 5.51
CA PRO A 275 -14.29 -18.03 4.35
C PRO A 275 -13.37 -17.97 3.12
N VAL A 276 -13.98 -17.97 1.94
CA VAL A 276 -13.27 -17.97 0.64
C VAL A 276 -13.42 -16.65 -0.12
N ASP A 277 -14.27 -15.76 0.36
CA ASP A 277 -14.43 -14.38 -0.10
C ASP A 277 -13.35 -13.46 0.46
N HIS A 278 -13.10 -12.33 -0.22
CA HIS A 278 -12.11 -11.32 0.16
C HIS A 278 -10.67 -11.81 0.32
N VAL A 279 -10.32 -12.98 -0.22
CA VAL A 279 -8.94 -13.49 -0.21
C VAL A 279 -8.12 -12.76 -1.28
N SER A 280 -7.19 -11.91 -0.84
CA SER A 280 -6.32 -11.11 -1.72
C SER A 280 -5.06 -11.87 -2.11
N GLU A 281 -4.54 -12.70 -1.19
CA GLU A 281 -3.35 -13.51 -1.41
C GLU A 281 -3.40 -14.81 -0.60
N ILE A 282 -2.90 -15.89 -1.22
CA ILE A 282 -2.55 -17.13 -0.53
C ILE A 282 -1.06 -17.32 -0.76
N PHE A 283 -0.32 -17.73 0.27
CA PHE A 283 1.08 -18.12 0.07
C PHE A 283 1.38 -19.45 0.74
N PHE A 284 2.19 -20.26 0.07
CA PHE A 284 2.70 -21.49 0.64
C PHE A 284 4.11 -21.28 1.16
N LEU A 285 4.32 -21.60 2.44
CA LEU A 285 5.63 -21.70 3.04
C LEU A 285 6.15 -23.13 2.91
N CYS A 286 7.22 -23.27 2.13
CA CYS A 286 7.92 -24.53 1.89
C CYS A 286 9.14 -24.62 2.80
N TYR A 287 9.03 -25.37 3.90
CA TYR A 287 10.12 -25.53 4.87
C TYR A 287 11.34 -26.23 4.26
N ASN A 288 11.10 -27.09 3.27
CA ASN A 288 12.14 -27.62 2.41
C ASN A 288 12.21 -26.81 1.09
N PRO A 289 13.20 -25.92 0.92
CA PRO A 289 13.30 -25.07 -0.27
C PRO A 289 13.57 -25.88 -1.55
N GLU A 290 14.13 -27.09 -1.46
CA GLU A 290 14.33 -27.96 -2.63
C GLU A 290 12.99 -28.44 -3.23
N LYS A 291 11.93 -28.49 -2.41
CA LYS A 291 10.57 -28.82 -2.87
C LYS A 291 9.84 -27.65 -3.51
N GLY A 292 10.29 -26.40 -3.29
CA GLY A 292 9.57 -25.21 -3.75
C GLY A 292 9.25 -25.25 -5.26
N PHE A 293 10.18 -25.73 -6.08
CA PHE A 293 9.97 -25.88 -7.52
C PHE A 293 8.88 -26.91 -7.88
N LEU A 294 8.81 -28.02 -7.14
CA LEU A 294 7.78 -29.05 -7.35
C LEU A 294 6.40 -28.55 -6.92
N VAL A 295 6.32 -27.88 -5.77
CA VAL A 295 5.10 -27.26 -5.25
C VAL A 295 4.59 -26.20 -6.23
N GLU A 296 5.46 -25.33 -6.72
CA GLU A 296 5.13 -24.32 -7.75
C GLU A 296 4.60 -24.99 -9.03
N ALA A 297 5.24 -26.07 -9.50
CA ALA A 297 4.79 -26.80 -10.69
C ALA A 297 3.41 -27.43 -10.50
N ASP A 298 3.15 -28.02 -9.34
CA ASP A 298 1.86 -28.64 -9.00
C ASP A 298 0.74 -27.61 -8.91
N ILE A 299 1.00 -26.45 -8.27
CA ILE A 299 0.07 -25.31 -8.24
C ILE A 299 -0.26 -24.87 -9.67
N ASN A 300 0.77 -24.56 -10.47
CA ASN A 300 0.56 -24.07 -11.84
C ASN A 300 -0.23 -25.06 -12.70
N LYS A 301 0.09 -26.36 -12.59
CA LYS A 301 -0.64 -27.42 -13.30
C LYS A 301 -2.10 -27.47 -12.86
N ARG A 302 -2.36 -27.56 -11.55
CA ARG A 302 -3.73 -27.71 -11.04
C ARG A 302 -4.58 -26.47 -11.31
N MET A 303 -4.03 -25.27 -11.14
CA MET A 303 -4.75 -24.02 -11.40
C MET A 303 -5.14 -23.89 -12.87
N LYS A 304 -4.26 -24.32 -13.79
CA LYS A 304 -4.57 -24.36 -15.23
C LYS A 304 -5.72 -25.34 -15.55
N GLU A 305 -5.66 -26.56 -15.02
CA GLU A 305 -6.71 -27.58 -15.19
C GLU A 305 -8.04 -27.09 -14.62
N LEU A 306 -8.05 -26.59 -13.39
CA LEU A 306 -9.24 -26.08 -12.72
C LEU A 306 -9.87 -24.89 -13.46
N THR A 307 -9.05 -23.95 -13.93
CA THR A 307 -9.53 -22.79 -14.71
C THR A 307 -10.27 -23.25 -15.96
N GLN A 308 -9.75 -24.29 -16.64
CA GLN A 308 -10.38 -24.88 -17.82
C GLN A 308 -11.66 -25.66 -17.46
N GLU A 309 -11.64 -26.46 -16.40
CA GLU A 309 -12.80 -27.23 -15.91
C GLU A 309 -13.99 -26.33 -15.55
N LEU A 310 -13.70 -25.19 -14.92
CA LEU A 310 -14.71 -24.24 -14.45
C LEU A 310 -15.08 -23.16 -15.48
N GLY A 311 -14.40 -23.12 -16.65
CA GLY A 311 -14.63 -22.11 -17.68
C GLY A 311 -14.34 -20.69 -17.21
N LEU A 312 -13.33 -20.49 -16.37
CA LEU A 312 -12.96 -19.18 -15.84
C LEU A 312 -12.18 -18.37 -16.87
N THR A 313 -12.42 -17.06 -16.90
CA THR A 313 -11.68 -16.12 -17.76
C THR A 313 -10.36 -15.67 -17.14
N THR A 314 -10.22 -15.84 -15.83
CA THR A 314 -9.05 -15.43 -15.04
C THR A 314 -8.63 -16.57 -14.13
N SER A 315 -7.33 -16.69 -13.90
CA SER A 315 -6.73 -17.67 -12.99
C SER A 315 -5.90 -16.95 -11.91
N VAL A 316 -4.97 -17.66 -11.30
CA VAL A 316 -3.94 -17.12 -10.42
C VAL A 316 -2.56 -17.23 -11.07
N ARG A 317 -1.58 -16.54 -10.48
CA ARG A 317 -0.16 -16.67 -10.81
C ARG A 317 0.65 -16.87 -9.54
N VAL A 318 1.78 -17.55 -9.66
CA VAL A 318 2.76 -17.69 -8.57
C VAL A 318 3.81 -16.56 -8.71
N ALA A 319 4.04 -15.82 -7.63
CA ALA A 319 4.97 -14.70 -7.56
C ALA A 319 5.91 -14.87 -6.35
N PRO A 320 6.98 -15.70 -6.45
CA PRO A 320 7.84 -15.98 -5.30
C PRO A 320 8.50 -14.71 -4.73
N SER A 321 8.31 -14.45 -3.44
CA SER A 321 8.90 -13.31 -2.71
C SER A 321 10.17 -13.68 -1.93
N ALA A 322 10.29 -14.92 -1.46
CA ALA A 322 11.45 -15.43 -0.73
C ALA A 322 11.73 -16.90 -1.09
N ALA A 323 12.90 -17.42 -0.69
CA ALA A 323 13.33 -18.79 -1.04
C ALA A 323 12.33 -19.88 -0.59
N HIS A 324 11.57 -19.63 0.47
CA HIS A 324 10.59 -20.55 1.04
C HIS A 324 9.14 -20.14 0.77
N CYS A 325 8.90 -19.02 0.07
CA CYS A 325 7.57 -18.42 -0.02
C CYS A 325 7.08 -18.36 -1.47
N LEU A 326 5.96 -19.03 -1.72
CA LEU A 326 5.27 -19.03 -3.01
C LEU A 326 3.97 -18.25 -2.89
N ASP A 327 3.99 -16.96 -3.22
CA ASP A 327 2.80 -16.11 -3.18
C ASP A 327 1.91 -16.39 -4.39
N ILE A 328 0.61 -16.43 -4.15
CA ILE A 328 -0.42 -16.70 -5.14
C ILE A 328 -1.41 -15.56 -5.11
N VAL A 329 -1.49 -14.86 -6.23
CA VAL A 329 -2.35 -13.69 -6.43
C VAL A 329 -3.15 -13.85 -7.72
N PRO A 330 -4.21 -13.06 -7.95
CA PRO A 330 -4.91 -13.07 -9.24
C PRO A 330 -3.96 -12.87 -10.42
N SER A 331 -4.21 -13.58 -11.52
CA SER A 331 -3.30 -13.64 -12.68
C SER A 331 -3.03 -12.29 -13.37
N ASP A 332 -3.92 -11.32 -13.20
CA ASP A 332 -3.84 -9.95 -13.72
C ASP A 332 -3.24 -8.93 -12.72
N VAL A 333 -2.84 -9.38 -11.53
CA VAL A 333 -2.39 -8.53 -10.42
C VAL A 333 -0.89 -8.56 -10.25
N SER A 334 -0.25 -7.39 -10.25
CA SER A 334 1.14 -7.19 -9.86
C SER A 334 1.33 -5.83 -9.20
N LYS A 335 2.50 -5.62 -8.58
CA LYS A 335 2.90 -4.30 -8.07
C LYS A 335 2.82 -3.23 -9.18
N ALA A 336 3.12 -3.59 -10.43
CA ALA A 336 3.03 -2.70 -11.58
C ALA A 336 1.58 -2.41 -12.00
N SER A 337 0.71 -3.42 -12.06
CA SER A 337 -0.69 -3.18 -12.43
C SER A 337 -1.43 -2.36 -11.35
N ALA A 338 -1.10 -2.57 -10.08
CA ALA A 338 -1.56 -1.73 -8.98
C ALA A 338 -1.00 -0.30 -9.05
N LEU A 339 0.28 -0.14 -9.39
CA LEU A 339 0.89 1.18 -9.61
C LEU A 339 0.13 1.95 -10.70
N GLN A 340 -0.25 1.29 -11.81
CA GLN A 340 -1.03 1.93 -12.87
C GLN A 340 -2.34 2.53 -12.36
N HIS A 341 -3.06 1.82 -11.48
CA HIS A 341 -4.28 2.35 -10.86
C HIS A 341 -4.03 3.63 -10.05
N VAL A 342 -2.91 3.69 -9.31
CA VAL A 342 -2.53 4.91 -8.57
C VAL A 342 -2.16 6.05 -9.52
N LEU A 343 -1.44 5.75 -10.60
CA LEU A 343 -1.02 6.75 -11.58
C LEU A 343 -2.22 7.38 -12.31
N ASP A 344 -3.24 6.57 -12.63
CA ASP A 344 -4.48 7.06 -13.24
C ASP A 344 -5.21 8.05 -12.31
N GLU A 345 -5.19 7.83 -10.98
CA GLU A 345 -5.75 8.76 -9.99
C GLU A 345 -4.96 10.09 -9.93
N LEU A 346 -3.63 9.99 -10.11
CA LEU A 346 -2.72 11.13 -10.02
C LEU A 346 -2.51 11.88 -11.34
N ASP A 347 -3.10 11.42 -12.45
CA ASP A 347 -2.86 11.94 -13.81
C ASP A 347 -1.35 11.90 -14.18
N LEU A 348 -0.70 10.78 -13.81
CA LEU A 348 0.71 10.49 -14.06
C LEU A 348 0.86 9.27 -14.97
N THR A 349 2.06 9.08 -15.51
CA THR A 349 2.42 7.93 -16.33
C THR A 349 3.56 7.16 -15.68
N MET A 350 3.81 5.94 -16.15
CA MET A 350 4.94 5.13 -15.69
C MET A 350 6.30 5.84 -15.88
N GLU A 351 6.44 6.67 -16.91
CA GLU A 351 7.65 7.49 -17.16
C GLU A 351 7.90 8.55 -16.08
N ASP A 352 6.87 8.96 -15.35
CA ASP A 352 6.99 9.88 -14.22
C ASP A 352 7.51 9.18 -12.95
N CYS A 353 7.78 7.87 -12.99
CA CYS A 353 8.10 7.06 -11.83
C CYS A 353 9.55 6.57 -11.80
N ILE A 354 10.11 6.56 -10.61
CA ILE A 354 11.29 5.76 -10.27
C ILE A 354 10.87 4.64 -9.31
N ALA A 355 11.40 3.42 -9.51
CA ALA A 355 11.12 2.28 -8.66
C ALA A 355 12.36 1.50 -8.22
N PHE A 356 12.25 0.85 -7.07
CA PHE A 356 13.31 0.07 -6.42
C PHE A 356 12.76 -1.29 -5.98
N GLY A 357 13.56 -2.34 -6.15
CA GLY A 357 13.18 -3.71 -5.79
C GLY A 357 14.34 -4.69 -5.85
N ASP A 358 14.16 -5.84 -5.22
CA ASP A 358 15.20 -6.87 -5.04
C ASP A 358 14.73 -8.28 -5.43
N GLY A 359 13.40 -8.48 -5.51
CA GLY A 359 12.75 -9.77 -5.69
C GLY A 359 12.15 -10.02 -7.08
N LEU A 360 11.68 -11.25 -7.31
CA LEU A 360 11.03 -11.61 -8.58
C LEU A 360 9.63 -10.99 -8.74
N ASN A 361 8.96 -10.68 -7.63
CA ASN A 361 7.71 -9.93 -7.60
C ASN A 361 7.87 -8.46 -8.04
N ASP A 362 9.09 -7.95 -8.17
CA ASP A 362 9.38 -6.59 -8.63
C ASP A 362 9.68 -6.48 -10.13
N VAL A 363 9.82 -7.60 -10.85
CA VAL A 363 10.24 -7.60 -12.26
C VAL A 363 9.36 -6.67 -13.12
N GLU A 364 8.05 -6.79 -12.99
CA GLU A 364 7.10 -5.97 -13.75
C GLU A 364 7.13 -4.51 -13.30
N LEU A 365 7.30 -4.24 -12.00
CA LEU A 365 7.39 -2.88 -11.46
C LEU A 365 8.61 -2.17 -12.05
N LEU A 366 9.79 -2.79 -11.94
CA LEU A 366 11.06 -2.21 -12.34
C LEU A 366 11.19 -2.03 -13.85
N SER A 367 10.61 -2.93 -14.64
CA SER A 367 10.66 -2.87 -16.11
C SER A 367 9.63 -1.94 -16.73
N SER A 368 8.59 -1.54 -15.99
CA SER A 368 7.50 -0.73 -16.53
C SER A 368 7.70 0.77 -16.31
N VAL A 369 8.44 1.18 -15.28
CA VAL A 369 8.64 2.59 -14.90
C VAL A 369 9.76 3.26 -15.68
N GLY A 370 9.75 4.60 -15.71
CA GLY A 370 10.79 5.40 -16.36
C GLY A 370 12.20 5.12 -15.83
N LYS A 371 12.33 4.78 -14.54
CA LYS A 371 13.59 4.31 -13.95
C LYS A 371 13.40 3.18 -12.94
N GLY A 372 13.76 1.97 -13.33
CA GLY A 372 13.92 0.84 -12.41
C GLY A 372 15.35 0.75 -11.86
N CYS A 373 15.48 0.51 -10.56
CA CYS A 373 16.74 0.27 -9.85
C CYS A 373 16.67 -1.07 -9.12
N ILE A 374 17.67 -1.93 -9.35
CA ILE A 374 17.79 -3.22 -8.68
C ILE A 374 18.73 -3.07 -7.47
N MET A 375 18.35 -3.63 -6.33
CA MET A 375 19.21 -3.66 -5.14
C MET A 375 20.42 -4.57 -5.32
N GLU A 376 21.57 -4.23 -4.74
CA GLU A 376 22.78 -5.09 -4.80
C GLU A 376 22.52 -6.47 -4.17
N ASN A 377 21.79 -6.52 -3.07
CA ASN A 377 21.38 -7.75 -2.40
C ASN A 377 20.24 -8.48 -3.13
N GLY A 378 19.70 -7.91 -4.21
CA GLY A 378 18.62 -8.52 -4.99
C GLY A 378 19.04 -9.81 -5.68
N SER A 379 18.03 -10.66 -5.95
CA SER A 379 18.23 -12.01 -6.44
C SER A 379 18.95 -12.05 -7.79
N SER A 380 19.79 -13.07 -8.00
CA SER A 380 20.47 -13.27 -9.30
C SER A 380 19.47 -13.41 -10.44
N ARG A 381 18.34 -14.10 -10.20
CA ARG A 381 17.26 -14.27 -11.20
C ARG A 381 16.63 -12.95 -11.62
N LEU A 382 16.47 -11.97 -10.70
CA LEU A 382 15.99 -10.64 -11.05
C LEU A 382 16.99 -9.91 -11.96
N LYS A 383 18.27 -9.90 -11.58
CA LYS A 383 19.35 -9.25 -12.35
C LYS A 383 19.50 -9.87 -13.75
N GLU A 384 19.37 -11.19 -13.85
CA GLU A 384 19.38 -11.92 -15.14
C GLU A 384 18.18 -11.57 -16.02
N LYS A 385 16.99 -11.34 -15.43
CA LYS A 385 15.79 -10.92 -16.16
C LYS A 385 15.86 -9.47 -16.64
N LEU A 386 16.53 -8.59 -15.89
CA LEU A 386 16.59 -7.15 -16.15
C LEU A 386 18.05 -6.64 -16.19
N PRO A 387 18.92 -7.19 -17.06
CA PRO A 387 20.36 -6.90 -17.05
C PRO A 387 20.70 -5.48 -17.52
N HIS A 388 19.72 -4.77 -18.08
CA HIS A 388 19.86 -3.40 -18.56
C HIS A 388 19.55 -2.35 -17.48
N LEU A 389 18.98 -2.76 -16.35
CA LEU A 389 18.69 -1.86 -15.23
C LEU A 389 19.94 -1.63 -14.37
N GLU A 390 19.99 -0.46 -13.74
CA GLU A 390 21.07 -0.11 -12.82
C GLU A 390 20.95 -0.97 -11.55
N VAL A 391 22.08 -1.57 -11.14
CA VAL A 391 22.23 -2.17 -9.82
C VAL A 391 22.84 -1.12 -8.89
N ILE A 392 22.10 -0.72 -7.87
CA ILE A 392 22.56 0.24 -6.85
C ILE A 392 23.23 -0.51 -5.69
N GLY A 393 23.42 0.13 -4.53
CA GLY A 393 23.98 -0.52 -3.33
C GLY A 393 23.00 -1.44 -2.59
N ARG A 394 23.42 -1.88 -1.40
CA ARG A 394 22.63 -2.76 -0.51
C ARG A 394 21.60 -1.97 0.29
N ASN A 395 20.51 -2.64 0.66
CA ASN A 395 19.49 -2.09 1.57
C ASN A 395 20.06 -1.70 2.95
N ASP A 396 21.02 -2.44 3.48
CA ASP A 396 21.69 -2.14 4.76
C ASP A 396 22.48 -0.82 4.75
N ASP A 397 22.86 -0.32 3.56
CA ASP A 397 23.67 0.89 3.38
C ASP A 397 22.82 2.12 2.98
N ASP A 398 21.49 2.05 3.16
CA ASP A 398 20.51 3.06 2.75
C ASP A 398 20.57 3.40 1.26
N ALA A 399 20.86 2.41 0.40
CA ALA A 399 21.10 2.64 -1.02
C ALA A 399 19.94 3.33 -1.76
N VAL A 400 18.68 3.00 -1.41
CA VAL A 400 17.49 3.68 -1.94
C VAL A 400 17.54 5.18 -1.61
N ALA A 401 17.75 5.52 -0.34
CA ALA A 401 17.79 6.92 0.10
C ALA A 401 18.95 7.68 -0.53
N ARG A 402 20.14 7.07 -0.64
CA ARG A 402 21.29 7.69 -1.32
C ARG A 402 21.00 7.94 -2.80
N LYS A 403 20.38 6.98 -3.49
CA LYS A 403 20.02 7.14 -4.91
C LYS A 403 18.96 8.23 -5.10
N LEU A 404 17.98 8.28 -4.22
CA LEU A 404 16.99 9.35 -4.21
C LEU A 404 17.65 10.71 -3.93
N SER A 405 18.61 10.78 -3.00
CA SER A 405 19.32 12.02 -2.73
C SER A 405 20.12 12.52 -3.92
N GLU A 406 20.82 11.62 -4.62
CA GLU A 406 21.53 11.89 -5.87
C GLU A 406 20.57 12.46 -6.94
N ILE A 407 19.46 11.76 -7.21
CA ILE A 407 18.53 12.12 -8.28
C ILE A 407 17.76 13.41 -7.98
N PHE A 408 17.37 13.62 -6.73
CA PHE A 408 16.54 14.76 -6.33
C PHE A 408 17.37 15.95 -5.80
N GLY A 409 18.71 15.84 -5.82
CA GLY A 409 19.61 16.91 -5.35
C GLY A 409 19.37 17.25 -3.87
N ILE A 410 19.20 16.22 -3.05
CA ILE A 410 19.05 16.39 -1.60
C ILE A 410 20.44 16.46 -1.00
N GLU A 411 20.76 17.60 -0.39
CA GLU A 411 21.99 17.75 0.39
C GLU A 411 21.89 16.90 1.64
N GLU A 412 22.92 16.09 1.90
CA GLU A 412 23.10 15.49 3.22
C GLU A 412 23.32 16.67 4.17
N ASP A 413 22.35 16.98 5.03
CA ASP A 413 22.56 17.94 6.11
C ASP A 413 23.82 17.48 6.83
N GLY A 414 24.91 18.24 6.67
CA GLY A 414 26.17 17.92 7.31
C GLY A 414 25.87 17.79 8.79
N CYS A 415 26.21 16.64 9.39
CA CYS A 415 26.59 16.63 10.79
C CYS A 415 27.68 17.68 10.95
N VAL A 416 27.29 18.92 11.27
CA VAL A 416 28.21 19.90 11.79
C VAL A 416 28.56 19.35 13.15
N ASP A 417 29.69 18.61 13.20
CA ASP A 417 30.49 18.51 14.40
C ASP A 417 30.69 19.96 14.87
N HIS A 418 29.88 20.42 15.81
CA HIS A 418 30.26 21.56 16.61
C HIS A 418 31.49 21.09 17.39
N PRO A 419 32.70 21.61 17.11
CA PRO A 419 33.80 21.38 18.02
C PRO A 419 33.32 21.97 19.34
N LEU A 420 33.32 21.16 20.39
CA LEU A 420 33.24 21.66 21.75
C LEU A 420 34.28 22.76 21.88
N HIS A 421 33.84 24.01 21.82
CA HIS A 421 34.63 25.14 22.23
C HIS A 421 34.83 25.00 23.74
N SER A 422 35.90 24.30 24.11
CA SER A 422 36.58 24.53 25.37
C SER A 422 37.10 25.96 25.34
N HIS A 423 36.37 26.86 25.98
CA HIS A 423 36.95 28.13 26.37
C HIS A 423 37.75 27.96 27.67
N PRO A 424 38.89 28.66 27.78
CA PRO A 424 39.92 28.45 28.80
C PRO A 424 39.54 28.94 30.20
#